data_AF-A0A1G2PJV9-F1
#
_entry.id   AF-A0A1G2PJV9-F1
#
_cell.length_a   1.000
_cell.length_b   1.000
_cell.length_c   1.000
_cell.angle_alpha   90.00
_cell.angle_beta   90.00
_cell.angle_gamma   90.00
#
_symmetry.space_group_name_H-M   'P 1'
#
loop_
_entity.id
_entity.type
_entity.pdbx_description
1 polymer ?
#
loop_
_entity_poly.entity_id
_entity_poly.type
_entity_poly.pdbx_seq_one_letter_code
_entity_poly.pdbx_strand_id
1 'polypeptide(L)'
;MSEQQRMEQVPEEQAKPYQEMPFDVTPTIVLREEKYGAGFPKGEQGEERNGFSFYELRENPKTKTLELFYITSRINDAPILEAVTETQQNIWEKKRIIARPARFLWNEESAQWKIVED
;
A
#
# COMPACT_ATOMS: atom_id res chain seq x y z
N MET A 1 37.67 13.65 -18.05
CA MET A 1 36.26 14.04 -17.90
C MET A 1 35.51 12.75 -17.65
N SER A 2 35.31 12.38 -16.38
CA SER A 2 34.95 11.00 -15.99
C SER A 2 33.53 10.96 -15.43
N GLU A 3 32.65 10.24 -16.12
CA GLU A 3 31.51 9.39 -15.70
C GLU A 3 30.68 9.65 -14.42
N GLN A 4 30.68 10.85 -13.82
CA GLN A 4 29.95 11.12 -12.57
C GLN A 4 28.69 11.99 -12.70
N GLN A 5 28.16 12.23 -13.90
CA GLN A 5 27.05 13.20 -14.07
C GLN A 5 25.90 12.72 -14.94
N ARG A 6 25.46 11.46 -14.77
CA ARG A 6 24.26 10.96 -15.47
C ARG A 6 23.30 10.19 -14.57
N MET A 7 23.15 10.62 -13.32
CA MET A 7 21.90 10.38 -12.60
C MET A 7 20.88 11.39 -13.12
N GLU A 8 20.18 10.98 -14.17
CA GLU A 8 19.04 11.70 -14.71
C GLU A 8 17.97 11.86 -13.62
N GLN A 9 17.51 13.10 -13.52
CA GLN A 9 16.61 13.61 -12.52
C GLN A 9 15.25 12.92 -12.64
N VAL A 10 14.88 12.12 -11.65
CA VAL A 10 13.46 11.78 -11.43
C VAL A 10 12.80 13.07 -10.93
N PRO A 11 11.75 13.59 -11.60
CA PRO A 11 11.14 14.86 -11.21
C PRO A 11 10.58 14.77 -9.77
N GLU A 12 11.18 15.54 -8.87
CA GLU A 12 10.79 15.71 -7.45
C GLU A 12 9.34 16.19 -7.24
N GLU A 13 8.61 16.52 -8.30
CA GLU A 13 7.22 16.99 -8.24
C GLU A 13 6.17 15.87 -8.10
N GLN A 14 6.50 14.61 -8.38
CA GLN A 14 5.54 13.50 -8.23
C GLN A 14 5.58 12.82 -6.85
N ALA A 15 6.63 13.04 -6.06
CA ALA A 15 6.82 12.39 -4.75
C ALA A 15 6.20 13.17 -3.56
N LYS A 16 5.82 14.44 -3.76
CA LYS A 16 5.42 15.33 -2.66
C LYS A 16 4.13 14.97 -1.90
N PRO A 17 3.06 14.43 -2.50
CA PRO A 17 1.83 14.21 -1.73
C PRO A 17 1.94 13.03 -0.73
N TYR A 18 2.90 12.12 -0.91
CA TYR A 18 3.06 10.95 -0.04
C TYR A 18 3.87 11.22 1.23
N GLN A 19 4.79 12.20 1.21
CA GLN A 19 5.63 12.55 2.37
C GLN A 19 4.87 13.35 3.44
N GLU A 20 3.78 14.03 3.08
CA GLU A 20 3.01 14.88 3.99
C GLU A 20 1.78 14.19 4.62
N MET A 21 1.48 12.94 4.23
CA MET A 21 0.37 12.19 4.82
C MET A 21 0.71 11.74 6.26
N PRO A 22 -0.24 11.83 7.21
CA PRO A 22 -0.08 11.20 8.52
C PRO A 22 0.34 9.74 8.37
N PHE A 23 1.28 9.27 9.19
CA PHE A 23 1.81 7.90 9.10
C PHE A 23 0.70 6.84 9.12
N ASP A 24 -0.39 7.11 9.85
CA ASP A 24 -1.59 6.29 9.90
C ASP A 24 -2.80 7.10 9.40
N VAL A 25 -3.36 6.74 8.23
CA VAL A 25 -4.62 7.33 7.72
C VAL A 25 -5.77 6.34 7.85
N THR A 26 -6.97 6.81 8.19
CA THR A 26 -8.17 5.96 8.17
C THR A 26 -8.57 5.72 6.72
N PRO A 27 -8.62 4.46 6.25
CA PRO A 27 -8.96 4.19 4.87
C PRO A 27 -10.47 4.25 4.62
N THR A 28 -10.84 4.49 3.36
CA THR A 28 -12.22 4.27 2.91
C THR A 28 -12.36 2.82 2.46
N ILE A 29 -13.37 2.11 2.96
CA ILE A 29 -13.65 0.73 2.56
C ILE A 29 -14.71 0.77 1.45
N VAL A 30 -14.44 0.12 0.32
CA VAL A 30 -15.33 0.13 -0.84
C VAL A 30 -15.50 -1.29 -1.37
N LEU A 31 -16.74 -1.68 -1.65
CA LEU A 31 -17.05 -2.95 -2.34
C LEU A 31 -16.68 -2.86 -3.82
N ARG A 32 -15.89 -3.82 -4.28
CA ARG A 32 -15.34 -3.95 -5.64
C ARG A 32 -15.39 -5.41 -6.08
N GLU A 33 -16.59 -5.97 -6.20
CA GLU A 33 -16.79 -7.37 -6.59
C GLU A 33 -16.17 -7.71 -7.94
N GLU A 34 -16.10 -6.74 -8.85
CA GLU A 34 -15.46 -6.87 -10.16
C GLU A 34 -13.95 -7.18 -10.09
N LYS A 35 -13.32 -6.95 -8.93
CA LYS A 35 -11.91 -7.26 -8.68
C LYS A 35 -11.68 -8.63 -8.06
N TYR A 36 -12.73 -9.41 -7.80
CA TYR A 36 -12.57 -10.75 -7.25
C TYR A 36 -11.75 -11.64 -8.21
N GLY A 37 -10.65 -12.21 -7.71
CA GLY A 37 -9.73 -13.01 -8.51
C GLY A 37 -8.84 -12.23 -9.47
N ALA A 38 -8.90 -10.89 -9.48
CA ALA A 38 -7.98 -10.06 -10.24
C ALA A 38 -6.56 -10.20 -9.64
N GLY A 39 -5.59 -10.53 -10.50
CA GLY A 39 -4.17 -10.49 -10.13
C GLY A 39 -3.70 -9.05 -9.96
N PHE A 40 -2.58 -8.87 -9.25
CA PHE A 40 -1.87 -7.60 -9.31
C PHE A 40 -1.46 -7.30 -10.76
N PRO A 41 -1.49 -6.03 -11.20
CA PRO A 41 -1.01 -5.67 -12.52
C PRO A 41 0.45 -6.10 -12.65
N LYS A 42 0.87 -6.55 -13.83
CA LYS A 42 2.30 -6.75 -14.11
C LYS A 42 2.98 -5.37 -14.17
N GLY A 43 4.21 -5.32 -13.67
CA GLY A 43 5.08 -4.16 -13.83
C GLY A 43 6.17 -4.40 -14.87
N GLU A 44 6.96 -3.36 -15.10
CA GLU A 44 8.19 -3.38 -15.88
C GLU A 44 9.43 -3.37 -14.98
N GLN A 45 10.58 -3.82 -15.47
CA GLN A 45 11.77 -3.92 -14.63
C GLN A 45 12.19 -2.53 -14.10
N GLY A 46 12.32 -2.43 -12.77
CA GLY A 46 12.64 -1.17 -12.10
C GLY A 46 11.46 -0.21 -11.97
N GLU A 47 10.26 -0.61 -12.37
CA GLU A 47 9.07 0.21 -12.18
C GLU A 47 8.76 0.37 -10.70
N GLU A 48 8.54 1.62 -10.30
CA GLU A 48 8.10 1.99 -8.97
C GLU A 48 6.67 2.52 -9.03
N ARG A 49 5.84 2.09 -8.07
CA ARG A 49 4.49 2.62 -7.89
C ARG A 49 4.22 2.91 -6.43
N ASN A 50 3.41 3.93 -6.19
CA ASN A 50 2.93 4.24 -4.86
C ASN A 50 1.66 3.45 -4.53
N GLY A 51 1.39 3.32 -3.24
CA GLY A 51 0.17 2.72 -2.75
C GLY A 51 0.11 2.74 -1.24
N PHE A 52 -0.66 1.81 -0.69
CA PHE A 52 -0.90 1.74 0.73
C PHE A 52 -0.89 0.30 1.24
N SER A 53 -0.31 0.12 2.43
CA SER A 53 -0.42 -1.09 3.24
C SER A 53 -1.46 -0.88 4.33
N PHE A 54 -2.36 -1.84 4.49
CA PHE A 54 -3.51 -1.77 5.38
C PHE A 54 -3.32 -2.71 6.57
N TYR A 55 -3.61 -2.21 7.76
CA TYR A 55 -3.44 -2.93 9.02
C TYR A 55 -4.68 -2.80 9.89
N GLU A 56 -5.01 -3.87 10.61
CA GLU A 56 -5.98 -3.86 11.69
C GLU A 56 -5.27 -3.55 13.02
N LEU A 57 -5.74 -2.53 13.73
CA LEU A 57 -5.35 -2.25 15.10
C LEU A 57 -6.12 -3.17 16.05
N ARG A 58 -5.42 -4.08 16.73
CA ARG A 58 -6.01 -4.89 17.80
C ARG A 58 -5.32 -4.59 19.12
N GLU A 59 -6.09 -4.51 20.19
CA GLU A 59 -5.53 -4.44 21.54
C GLU A 59 -5.09 -5.84 21.97
N ASN A 60 -3.84 -5.98 22.37
CA ASN A 60 -3.36 -7.19 23.00
C ASN A 60 -3.95 -7.26 24.43
N PRO A 61 -4.76 -8.28 24.75
CA PRO A 61 -5.48 -8.32 26.02
C PRO A 61 -4.55 -8.45 27.24
N LYS A 62 -3.33 -8.97 27.05
CA LYS A 62 -2.34 -9.16 28.12
C LYS A 62 -1.53 -7.91 28.39
N THR A 63 -1.05 -7.25 27.35
CA THR A 63 -0.15 -6.09 27.47
C THR A 63 -0.88 -4.75 27.41
N LYS A 64 -2.16 -4.75 27.02
CA LYS A 64 -2.97 -3.53 26.82
C LYS A 64 -2.37 -2.58 25.77
N THR A 65 -1.51 -3.09 24.90
CA THR A 65 -0.89 -2.35 23.80
C THR A 65 -1.67 -2.57 22.50
N LEU A 66 -1.73 -1.54 21.65
CA LEU A 66 -2.23 -1.69 20.28
C LEU A 66 -1.14 -2.32 19.40
N GLU A 67 -1.51 -3.39 18.71
CA GLU A 67 -0.66 -4.12 17.77
C GLU A 67 -1.23 -4.02 16.35
N LEU A 68 -0.34 -3.99 15.36
CA LEU A 68 -0.68 -3.93 13.94
C LEU A 68 -0.77 -5.33 13.36
N PHE A 69 -1.90 -5.67 12.77
CA PHE A 69 -2.10 -6.92 12.04
C PHE A 69 -2.26 -6.62 10.55
N TYR A 70 -1.32 -7.08 9.74
CA TYR A 70 -1.35 -6.88 8.29
C TYR A 70 -2.63 -7.47 7.67
N ILE A 71 -3.31 -6.69 6.84
CA ILE A 71 -4.47 -7.12 6.05
C ILE A 71 -4.02 -7.37 4.61
N THR A 72 -3.55 -6.32 3.94
CA THR A 72 -3.18 -6.36 2.52
C THR A 72 -2.47 -5.08 2.11
N SER A 73 -1.90 -5.06 0.91
CA SER A 73 -1.34 -3.86 0.28
C SER A 73 -1.93 -3.66 -1.11
N ARG A 74 -2.10 -2.41 -1.54
CA ARG A 74 -2.65 -2.05 -2.85
C ARG A 74 -1.84 -0.93 -3.47
N ILE A 75 -1.67 -1.00 -4.79
CA ILE A 75 -1.14 0.08 -5.62
C ILE A 75 -2.33 0.96 -5.99
N ASN A 76 -2.39 2.15 -5.41
CA ASN A 76 -3.49 3.10 -5.56
C ASN A 76 -3.08 4.51 -5.08
N ASP A 77 -3.73 5.51 -5.66
CA ASP A 77 -3.44 6.92 -5.36
C ASP A 77 -4.07 7.42 -4.05
N ALA A 78 -4.97 6.62 -3.46
CA ALA A 78 -5.72 6.96 -2.25
C ALA A 78 -5.81 5.77 -1.29
N PRO A 79 -5.99 5.99 0.03
CA PRO A 79 -6.08 4.93 1.03
C PRO A 79 -7.45 4.23 0.98
N ILE A 80 -7.71 3.51 -0.12
CA ILE A 80 -8.95 2.76 -0.35
C ILE A 80 -8.68 1.27 -0.13
N LEU A 81 -9.40 0.68 0.83
CA LEU A 81 -9.38 -0.76 1.05
C LEU A 81 -10.54 -1.40 0.26
N GLU A 82 -10.18 -2.07 -0.83
CA GLU A 82 -11.15 -2.70 -1.73
C GLU A 82 -11.57 -4.07 -1.21
N ALA A 83 -12.80 -4.19 -0.73
CA ALA A 83 -13.42 -5.45 -0.37
C ALA A 83 -13.97 -6.11 -1.64
N VAL A 84 -13.64 -7.39 -1.87
CA VAL A 84 -14.11 -8.11 -3.06
C VAL A 84 -15.36 -8.95 -2.79
N THR A 85 -15.87 -8.94 -1.56
CA THR A 85 -17.15 -9.53 -1.17
C THR A 85 -17.85 -8.68 -0.12
N GLU A 86 -19.18 -8.71 -0.07
CA GLU A 86 -19.97 -8.03 0.97
C GLU A 86 -19.55 -8.48 2.38
N THR A 87 -19.22 -9.77 2.56
CA THR A 87 -18.73 -10.29 3.84
C THR A 87 -17.44 -9.61 4.28
N GLN A 88 -16.49 -9.40 3.37
CA GLN A 88 -15.24 -8.69 3.68
C GLN A 88 -15.51 -7.24 4.06
N GLN A 89 -16.34 -6.54 3.29
CA GLN A 89 -16.72 -5.15 3.57
C GLN A 89 -17.33 -5.03 4.98
N ASN A 90 -18.37 -5.84 5.25
CA ASN A 90 -19.08 -5.84 6.52
C ASN A 90 -18.17 -6.16 7.73
N ILE A 91 -17.15 -7.00 7.54
CA ILE A 91 -16.16 -7.31 8.58
C ILE A 91 -15.20 -6.14 8.78
N TRP A 92 -14.69 -5.56 7.69
CA TRP A 92 -13.69 -4.49 7.74
C TRP A 92 -14.26 -3.18 8.26
N GLU A 93 -15.52 -2.84 7.95
CA GLU A 93 -16.19 -1.63 8.45
C GLU A 93 -16.35 -1.62 9.98
N LYS A 94 -16.32 -2.80 10.61
CA LYS A 94 -16.42 -2.95 12.08
C LYS A 94 -15.05 -2.94 12.77
N LYS A 95 -13.96 -2.85 12.03
CA LYS A 95 -12.59 -2.93 12.55
C LYS A 95 -11.93 -1.56 12.60
N ARG A 96 -10.96 -1.41 13.50
CA ARG A 96 -10.06 -0.26 13.51
C ARG A 96 -8.95 -0.49 12.48
N ILE A 97 -9.17 -0.04 11.25
CA ILE A 97 -8.19 -0.19 10.17
C ILE A 97 -7.45 1.13 9.97
N ILE A 98 -6.14 1.02 9.76
CA ILE A 98 -5.28 2.12 9.30
C ILE A 98 -4.64 1.73 7.97
N ALA A 99 -4.30 2.72 7.17
CA ALA A 99 -3.48 2.59 5.98
C ALA A 99 -2.19 3.39 6.17
N ARG A 100 -1.09 2.84 5.68
CA ARG A 100 0.23 3.47 5.65
C ARG A 100 0.70 3.60 4.21
N PRO A 101 1.23 4.75 3.78
CA PRO A 101 1.92 4.88 2.51
C PRO A 101 2.95 3.76 2.32
N ALA A 102 3.00 3.20 1.12
CA ALA A 102 3.93 2.16 0.74
C ALA A 102 4.43 2.39 -0.69
N ARG A 103 5.71 2.11 -0.93
CA ARG A 103 6.30 2.09 -2.26
C ARG A 103 6.47 0.66 -2.72
N PHE A 104 6.14 0.40 -3.97
CA PHE A 104 6.18 -0.91 -4.60
C PHE A 104 7.20 -0.88 -5.72
N LEU A 105 8.14 -1.80 -5.70
CA LEU A 105 9.14 -2.01 -6.74
C LEU A 105 8.84 -3.33 -7.45
N TRP A 106 8.73 -3.30 -8.77
CA TRP A 106 8.57 -4.52 -9.55
C TRP A 106 9.86 -5.33 -9.58
N ASN A 107 9.78 -6.59 -9.17
CA ASN A 107 10.87 -7.56 -9.25
C ASN A 107 10.56 -8.59 -10.34
N GLU A 108 11.28 -8.49 -11.46
CA GLU A 108 11.09 -9.36 -12.63
C GLU A 108 11.45 -10.83 -12.37
N GLU A 109 12.50 -11.10 -11.58
CA GLU A 109 12.92 -12.48 -11.25
C GLU A 109 11.81 -13.27 -10.56
N SER A 110 11.07 -12.60 -9.67
CA SER A 110 9.92 -13.16 -8.96
C SER A 110 8.57 -12.90 -9.63
N ALA A 111 8.54 -12.08 -10.69
CA ALA A 111 7.33 -11.54 -11.32
C ALA A 111 6.31 -10.98 -10.30
N GLN A 112 6.81 -10.24 -9.30
CA GLN A 112 6.02 -9.73 -8.17
C GLN A 112 6.41 -8.30 -7.80
N TRP A 113 5.45 -7.55 -7.29
CA TRP A 113 5.69 -6.28 -6.60
C TRP A 113 6.23 -6.54 -5.19
N LYS A 114 7.36 -5.92 -4.85
CA LYS A 114 7.94 -5.91 -3.51
C LYS A 114 7.68 -4.57 -2.86
N ILE A 115 7.28 -4.59 -1.59
CA ILE A 115 7.16 -3.36 -0.80
C ILE A 115 8.57 -2.97 -0.35
N VAL A 116 8.95 -1.74 -0.66
CA VAL A 116 10.19 -1.10 -0.18
C VAL A 116 9.79 -0.10 0.90
N GLU A 117 9.94 -0.51 2.16
CA GLU A 117 9.81 0.39 3.31
C GLU A 117 11.01 1.36 3.30
N ASP A 118 10.76 2.67 3.46
CA ASP A 118 11.79 3.68 3.72
C ASP A 118 12.30 3.59 5.17
#